data_AF-A0A3A4QNF7-F1
#
_entry.id   AF-A0A3A4QNF7-F1
#
_cell.length_a   1.000
_cell.length_b   1.000
_cell.length_c   1.000
_cell.angle_alpha   90.00
_cell.angle_beta   90.00
_cell.angle_gamma   90.00
#
_symmetry.space_group_name_H-M   'P 1'
#
loop_
_entity.id
_entity.type
_entity.pdbx_description
1 polymer ?
#
loop_
_entity_poly.entity_id
_entity_poly.type
_entity_poly.pdbx_seq_one_letter_code
_entity_poly.pdbx_strand_id
1 'polypeptide(L)'
;FWFVSQILTVTFLGLAVCAALKSWSPWIVGICIGLAVGTRPNGLLSWPFIFAIAMQIMKEGEGSVNLKRMFVWSFKTAVPIGVAVLGLLLYNHMRFENYLDFGYVTINGDPGIVKNAQTHGLFSTYYIPYNLRVMFSYLPEIHWGSRWPILPSGAGMSIFLTTPPLIYLFRRYENKSWIIGAWTTVLFNFILLVLYHNTGKDQFGYRYILDVLVPLVTLLAAGLGRKIPWHFIFLLIISIIINLYGANWFMNG
;
A
#
# COMPACT_ATOMS: atom_id res chain seq x y z
N PHE A 1 -6.15 -16.47 -6.93
CA PHE A 1 -6.16 -15.95 -5.55
C PHE A 1 -5.12 -14.86 -5.24
N TRP A 2 -4.44 -14.27 -6.24
CA TRP A 2 -3.34 -13.31 -5.98
C TRP A 2 -3.78 -11.94 -5.44
N PHE A 3 -4.98 -11.44 -5.78
CA PHE A 3 -5.45 -10.10 -5.40
C PHE A 3 -6.25 -10.04 -4.10
N VAL A 4 -6.68 -11.19 -3.57
CA VAL A 4 -7.53 -11.25 -2.36
C VAL A 4 -6.83 -10.61 -1.16
N SER A 5 -5.52 -10.84 -1.02
CA SER A 5 -4.73 -10.22 0.05
C SER A 5 -4.80 -8.70 0.01
N GLN A 6 -4.56 -8.08 -1.16
CA GLN A 6 -4.61 -6.62 -1.31
C GLN A 6 -6.03 -6.07 -1.11
N ILE A 7 -7.06 -6.74 -1.64
CA ILE A 7 -8.45 -6.31 -1.46
C ILE A 7 -8.80 -6.26 0.03
N LEU A 8 -8.47 -7.31 0.78
CA LEU A 8 -8.73 -7.34 2.22
C LEU A 8 -7.88 -6.28 2.97
N THR A 9 -6.60 -6.14 2.64
CA THR A 9 -5.73 -5.13 3.24
C THR A 9 -6.30 -3.72 3.03
N VAL A 10 -6.63 -3.34 1.80
CA VAL A 10 -7.21 -2.02 1.48
C VAL A 10 -8.54 -1.82 2.19
N THR A 11 -9.39 -2.85 2.21
CA THR A 11 -10.69 -2.80 2.89
C THR A 11 -10.53 -2.50 4.38
N PHE A 12 -9.68 -3.27 5.09
CA PHE A 12 -9.46 -3.07 6.51
C PHE A 12 -8.73 -1.77 6.84
N LEU A 13 -7.79 -1.32 6.01
CA LEU A 13 -7.16 -0.01 6.18
C LEU A 13 -8.16 1.14 5.95
N GLY A 14 -9.04 1.01 4.96
CA GLY A 14 -10.14 1.94 4.73
C GLY A 14 -11.09 2.00 5.94
N LEU A 15 -11.45 0.85 6.51
CA LEU A 15 -12.26 0.77 7.73
C LEU A 15 -11.55 1.41 8.94
N ALA A 16 -10.23 1.21 9.09
CA ALA A 16 -9.45 1.83 10.15
C ALA A 16 -9.45 3.37 10.03
N VAL A 17 -9.32 3.89 8.80
CA VAL A 17 -9.44 5.33 8.52
C VAL A 17 -10.85 5.84 8.82
N CYS A 18 -11.90 5.13 8.39
CA CYS A 18 -13.29 5.48 8.71
C CYS A 18 -13.54 5.51 10.22
N ALA A 19 -13.04 4.51 10.95
CA ALA A 19 -13.15 4.45 12.41
C ALA A 19 -12.45 5.63 13.07
N ALA A 20 -11.24 6.01 12.61
CA ALA A 20 -10.54 7.19 13.11
C ALA A 20 -11.27 8.50 12.79
N LEU A 21 -11.80 8.66 11.58
CA LEU A 21 -12.58 9.84 11.17
C LEU A 21 -13.88 10.00 11.96
N LYS A 22 -14.50 8.89 12.35
CA LYS A 22 -15.72 8.88 13.18
C LYS A 22 -15.43 8.89 14.68
N SER A 23 -14.17 9.06 15.09
CA SER A 23 -13.73 9.04 16.49
C SER A 23 -14.20 7.78 17.24
N TRP A 24 -14.25 6.64 16.54
CA TRP A 24 -14.57 5.35 17.15
C TRP A 24 -13.47 4.91 18.12
N SER A 25 -13.77 3.87 18.91
CA SER A 25 -12.84 3.31 19.88
C SER A 25 -11.49 2.95 19.21
N PRO A 26 -10.33 3.33 19.81
CA PRO A 26 -9.02 2.97 19.27
C PRO A 26 -8.81 1.45 19.19
N TRP A 27 -9.56 0.67 19.98
CA TRP A 27 -9.60 -0.78 19.87
C TRP A 27 -10.08 -1.26 18.50
N ILE A 28 -11.13 -0.64 17.95
CA ILE A 28 -11.67 -0.98 16.63
C ILE A 28 -10.65 -0.62 15.55
N VAL A 29 -10.03 0.57 15.67
CA VAL A 29 -8.95 0.99 14.76
C VAL A 29 -7.81 -0.04 14.75
N GLY A 30 -7.36 -0.46 15.94
CA GLY A 30 -6.31 -1.46 16.08
C GLY A 30 -6.71 -2.84 15.57
N ILE A 31 -7.97 -3.27 15.74
CA ILE A 31 -8.49 -4.52 15.16
C ILE A 31 -8.45 -4.45 13.63
N CYS A 32 -8.91 -3.36 13.02
CA CYS A 32 -8.86 -3.18 11.57
C CYS A 32 -7.41 -3.21 11.05
N ILE A 33 -6.47 -2.51 11.69
CA ILE A 33 -5.05 -2.57 11.31
C ILE A 33 -4.49 -3.98 11.52
N GLY A 34 -4.83 -4.65 12.62
CA GLY A 34 -4.41 -6.04 12.89
C GLY A 34 -4.90 -7.02 11.83
N LEU A 35 -6.16 -6.91 11.39
CA LEU A 35 -6.71 -7.71 10.29
C LEU A 35 -5.99 -7.42 8.97
N ALA A 36 -5.67 -6.15 8.69
CA ALA A 36 -4.86 -5.79 7.53
C ALA A 36 -3.46 -6.44 7.61
N VAL A 37 -2.80 -6.40 8.77
CA VAL A 37 -1.49 -7.04 9.02
C VAL A 37 -1.55 -8.55 8.81
N GLY A 38 -2.61 -9.20 9.26
CA GLY A 38 -2.83 -10.64 9.05
C GLY A 38 -2.94 -11.02 7.56
N THR A 39 -3.34 -10.08 6.71
CA THR A 39 -3.36 -10.29 5.25
C THR A 39 -2.04 -9.91 4.59
N ARG A 40 -1.46 -8.77 4.97
CA ARG A 40 -0.19 -8.23 4.46
C ARG A 40 0.51 -7.46 5.58
N PRO A 41 1.71 -7.89 6.04
CA PRO A 41 2.42 -7.24 7.15
C PRO A 41 2.66 -5.73 6.95
N ASN A 42 2.83 -5.30 5.70
CA ASN A 42 3.01 -3.89 5.34
C ASN A 42 1.85 -2.98 5.79
N GLY A 43 0.65 -3.54 6.02
CA GLY A 43 -0.50 -2.79 6.53
C GLY A 43 -0.22 -2.05 7.85
N LEU A 44 0.74 -2.53 8.65
CA LEU A 44 1.21 -1.85 9.87
C LEU A 44 1.72 -0.43 9.60
N LEU A 45 2.35 -0.21 8.45
CA LEU A 45 2.96 1.07 8.07
C LEU A 45 1.92 2.18 7.79
N SER A 46 0.63 1.84 7.78
CA SER A 46 -0.49 2.80 7.71
C SER A 46 -0.85 3.42 9.06
N TRP A 47 -0.27 2.93 10.17
CA TRP A 47 -0.53 3.45 11.51
C TRP A 47 -0.22 4.96 11.65
N PRO A 48 0.90 5.53 11.16
CA PRO A 48 1.20 6.96 11.27
C PRO A 48 0.11 7.86 10.68
N PHE A 49 -0.44 7.48 9.51
CA PHE A 49 -1.53 8.20 8.87
C PHE A 49 -2.80 8.19 9.73
N ILE A 50 -3.22 7.01 10.20
CA ILE A 50 -4.44 6.84 10.98
C ILE A 50 -4.31 7.52 12.36
N PHE A 51 -3.15 7.39 13.00
CA PHE A 51 -2.81 8.09 14.23
C PHE A 51 -2.91 9.61 14.04
N ALA A 52 -2.31 10.13 12.96
CA ALA A 52 -2.31 11.56 12.69
C ALA A 52 -3.71 12.13 12.40
N ILE A 53 -4.60 11.34 11.77
CA ILE A 53 -6.02 11.69 11.64
C ILE A 53 -6.67 11.82 13.02
N ALA A 54 -6.54 10.79 13.87
CA ALA A 54 -7.16 10.80 15.19
C ALA A 54 -6.64 11.97 16.04
N MET A 55 -5.33 12.24 16.02
CA MET A 55 -4.74 13.36 16.76
C MET A 55 -5.19 14.72 16.22
N GLN A 56 -5.35 14.87 14.90
CA GLN A 56 -5.86 16.11 14.31
C GLN A 56 -7.29 16.38 14.78
N ILE A 57 -8.18 15.37 14.73
CA ILE A 57 -9.58 15.51 15.15
C ILE A 57 -9.67 15.84 16.64
N MET A 58 -8.89 15.16 17.48
CA MET A 58 -8.84 15.45 18.91
C MET A 58 -8.35 16.88 19.18
N LYS A 59 -7.33 17.34 18.44
CA LYS A 59 -6.82 18.72 18.56
C LYS A 59 -7.88 19.75 18.16
N GLU A 60 -8.63 19.50 17.09
CA GLU A 60 -9.67 20.41 16.61
C GLU A 60 -10.87 20.47 17.56
N GLY A 61 -11.24 19.35 18.19
CA GLY A 61 -12.35 19.30 19.14
C GLY A 61 -12.02 19.86 20.54
N GLU A 62 -10.80 19.67 21.03
CA GLU A 62 -10.41 19.98 22.41
C GLU A 62 -9.35 21.09 22.54
N GLY A 63 -8.92 21.66 21.41
CA GLY A 63 -7.89 22.71 21.33
C GLY A 63 -6.45 22.23 21.51
N SER A 64 -6.23 21.12 22.22
CA SER A 64 -4.89 20.53 22.41
C SER A 64 -4.94 19.02 22.57
N VAL A 65 -3.81 18.35 22.32
CA VAL A 65 -3.67 16.90 22.53
C VAL A 65 -2.63 16.68 23.62
N ASN A 66 -3.08 16.11 24.74
CA ASN A 66 -2.18 15.75 25.84
C ASN A 66 -1.40 14.47 25.50
N LEU A 67 -0.10 14.44 25.82
CA LEU A 67 0.79 13.28 25.65
C LEU A 67 0.22 12.00 26.28
N LYS A 68 -0.44 12.10 27.45
CA LYS A 68 -1.09 10.94 28.08
C LYS A 68 -2.16 10.32 27.19
N ARG A 69 -2.94 11.14 26.48
CA ARG A 69 -3.99 10.66 25.56
C ARG A 69 -3.39 10.04 24.31
N MET A 70 -2.33 10.63 23.76
CA MET A 70 -1.58 10.04 22.65
C MET A 70 -1.09 8.64 23.03
N PHE A 71 -0.46 8.51 24.21
CA PHE A 71 0.05 7.24 24.69
C PHE A 71 -1.06 6.20 24.89
N VAL A 72 -2.16 6.57 25.56
CA VAL A 72 -3.30 5.66 25.78
C VAL A 72 -3.93 5.23 24.45
N TRP A 73 -4.07 6.14 23.49
CA TRP A 73 -4.60 5.83 22.17
C TRP A 73 -3.68 4.85 21.42
N SER A 74 -2.38 5.15 21.37
CA SER A 74 -1.37 4.29 20.75
C SER A 74 -1.35 2.91 21.37
N PHE A 75 -1.36 2.82 22.71
CA PHE A 75 -1.38 1.56 23.44
C PHE A 75 -2.64 0.74 23.08
N LYS A 76 -3.82 1.36 23.09
CA LYS A 76 -5.07 0.68 22.73
C LYS A 76 -5.09 0.19 21.28
N THR A 77 -4.46 0.88 20.35
CA THR A 77 -4.29 0.35 18.98
C THR A 77 -3.24 -0.76 18.90
N ALA A 78 -2.16 -0.65 19.68
CA ALA A 78 -1.05 -1.58 19.64
C ALA A 78 -1.41 -2.97 20.16
N VAL A 79 -2.31 -3.08 21.14
CA VAL A 79 -2.73 -4.39 21.69
C VAL A 79 -3.34 -5.32 20.61
N PRO A 80 -4.43 -4.98 19.89
CA PRO A 80 -4.99 -5.86 18.87
C PRO A 80 -4.05 -6.06 17.67
N ILE A 81 -3.24 -5.05 17.31
CA ILE A 81 -2.18 -5.22 16.29
C ILE A 81 -1.16 -6.26 16.76
N GLY A 82 -0.72 -6.17 18.02
CA GLY A 82 0.23 -7.10 18.63
C GLY A 82 -0.30 -8.53 18.67
N VAL A 83 -1.61 -8.71 18.94
CA VAL A 83 -2.27 -10.02 18.86
C VAL A 83 -2.21 -10.57 17.42
N ALA A 84 -2.47 -9.75 16.40
CA ALA A 84 -2.38 -10.18 15.01
C ALA A 84 -0.94 -10.54 14.60
N VAL A 85 0.05 -9.73 14.99
CA VAL A 85 1.48 -10.01 14.75
C VAL A 85 1.90 -11.30 15.44
N LEU A 86 1.54 -11.47 16.72
CA LEU A 86 1.86 -12.68 17.47
C LEU A 86 1.22 -13.92 16.82
N GLY A 87 -0.05 -13.83 16.42
CA GLY A 87 -0.73 -14.90 15.70
C GLY A 87 -0.02 -15.28 14.41
N LEU A 88 0.46 -14.29 13.65
CA LEU A 88 1.23 -14.50 12.41
C LEU A 88 2.58 -15.17 12.67
N LEU A 89 3.32 -14.74 13.69
CA LEU A 89 4.60 -15.34 14.06
C LEU A 89 4.43 -16.79 14.53
N LEU A 90 3.43 -17.04 15.37
CA LEU A 90 3.10 -18.40 15.84
C LEU A 90 2.69 -19.30 14.67
N TYR A 91 1.87 -18.78 13.76
CA TYR A 91 1.48 -19.49 12.55
C TYR A 91 2.69 -19.85 11.67
N ASN A 92 3.62 -18.90 11.47
CA ASN A 92 4.85 -19.15 10.73
C ASN A 92 5.70 -20.24 11.41
N HIS A 93 5.88 -20.19 12.73
CA HIS A 93 6.63 -21.21 13.44
C HIS A 93 5.98 -22.60 13.35
N MET A 94 4.65 -22.70 13.44
CA MET A 94 3.95 -23.98 13.25
C MET A 94 4.11 -24.54 11.82
N ARG A 95 4.28 -23.67 10.82
CA ARG A 95 4.38 -24.06 9.41
C ARG A 95 5.82 -24.32 8.94
N PHE A 96 6.77 -23.57 9.46
CA PHE A 96 8.15 -23.50 8.95
C PHE A 96 9.20 -23.70 10.04
N GLU A 97 8.79 -23.97 11.28
CA GLU A 97 9.66 -24.04 12.47
C GLU A 97 10.47 -22.76 12.71
N ASN A 98 10.08 -21.65 12.06
CA ASN A 98 10.74 -20.36 12.14
C ASN A 98 9.71 -19.23 12.17
N TYR A 99 9.77 -18.38 13.20
CA TYR A 99 8.85 -17.26 13.39
C TYR A 99 8.90 -16.22 12.26
N LEU A 100 10.08 -16.01 11.67
CA LEU A 100 10.35 -14.98 10.67
C LEU A 100 10.36 -15.51 9.23
N ASP A 101 10.10 -16.82 9.05
CA ASP A 101 9.94 -17.38 7.70
C ASP A 101 8.51 -17.18 7.21
N PHE A 102 8.36 -16.37 6.17
CA PHE A 102 7.10 -16.11 5.48
C PHE A 102 6.91 -17.02 4.24
N GLY A 103 7.77 -18.02 4.08
CA GLY A 103 7.76 -18.99 2.99
C GLY A 103 8.43 -18.52 1.70
N TYR A 104 8.89 -17.27 1.61
CA TYR A 104 9.44 -16.72 0.35
C TYR A 104 10.74 -17.38 -0.12
N VAL A 105 11.43 -18.10 0.76
CA VAL A 105 12.71 -18.79 0.48
C VAL A 105 12.48 -20.27 0.11
N THR A 106 11.33 -20.82 0.49
CA THR A 106 11.01 -22.26 0.46
C THR A 106 9.79 -22.61 -0.41
N ILE A 107 9.06 -21.62 -0.91
CA ILE A 107 7.90 -21.85 -1.79
C ILE A 107 8.29 -22.32 -3.19
N ASN A 108 7.40 -23.08 -3.82
CA ASN A 108 7.37 -23.31 -5.27
C ASN A 108 6.95 -22.01 -5.98
N GLY A 109 7.82 -21.01 -5.93
CA GLY A 109 7.66 -19.73 -6.62
C GLY A 109 8.36 -19.71 -7.97
N ASP A 110 8.35 -18.56 -8.62
CA ASP A 110 9.19 -18.34 -9.79
C ASP A 110 10.68 -18.52 -9.42
N PRO A 111 11.47 -19.32 -10.17
CA PRO A 111 12.86 -19.59 -9.84
C PRO A 111 13.72 -18.34 -9.69
N GLY A 112 13.44 -17.29 -10.48
CA GLY A 112 14.17 -16.02 -10.40
C GLY A 112 13.85 -15.25 -9.11
N ILE A 113 12.58 -15.21 -8.72
CA ILE A 113 12.13 -14.55 -7.49
C ILE A 113 12.69 -15.26 -6.25
N VAL A 114 12.62 -16.60 -6.21
CA VAL A 114 13.13 -17.40 -5.10
C VAL A 114 14.64 -17.28 -4.99
N LYS A 115 15.36 -17.31 -6.12
CA LYS A 115 16.82 -17.14 -6.16
C LYS A 115 17.25 -15.76 -5.64
N ASN A 116 16.51 -14.70 -5.97
CA ASN A 116 16.77 -13.37 -5.42
C ASN A 116 16.66 -13.37 -3.90
N ALA A 117 15.55 -13.90 -3.35
CA ALA A 117 15.33 -14.00 -1.92
C ALA A 117 16.44 -14.82 -1.21
N GLN A 118 16.88 -15.92 -1.82
CA GLN A 118 17.95 -16.77 -1.30
C GLN A 118 19.33 -16.09 -1.34
N THR A 119 19.61 -15.29 -2.37
CA THR A 119 20.94 -14.70 -2.60
C THR A 119 21.14 -13.40 -1.83
N HIS A 120 20.12 -12.52 -1.81
CA HIS A 120 20.23 -11.17 -1.24
C HIS A 120 19.28 -10.94 -0.06
N GLY A 121 18.53 -11.95 0.37
CA GLY A 121 17.49 -11.80 1.39
C GLY A 121 16.22 -11.13 0.85
N LEU A 122 15.22 -11.01 1.72
CA LEU A 122 13.92 -10.41 1.38
C LEU A 122 13.98 -8.90 1.21
N PHE A 123 14.88 -8.25 1.93
CA PHE A 123 15.09 -6.80 1.91
C PHE A 123 16.57 -6.50 1.70
N SER A 124 16.91 -5.80 0.62
CA SER A 124 18.29 -5.45 0.29
C SER A 124 18.37 -4.19 -0.56
N THR A 125 19.45 -3.42 -0.38
CA THR A 125 19.75 -2.26 -1.22
C THR A 125 20.03 -2.64 -2.68
N TYR A 126 20.39 -3.91 -2.93
CA TYR A 126 20.57 -4.47 -4.28
C TYR A 126 19.34 -4.25 -5.17
N TYR A 127 18.13 -4.29 -4.61
CA TYR A 127 16.89 -4.17 -5.39
C TYR A 127 16.51 -2.73 -5.73
N ILE A 128 17.09 -1.72 -5.07
CA ILE A 128 16.69 -0.32 -5.21
C ILE A 128 16.68 0.14 -6.68
N PRO A 129 17.76 -0.04 -7.48
CA PRO A 129 17.77 0.47 -8.85
C PRO A 129 16.70 -0.17 -9.72
N TYR A 130 16.51 -1.49 -9.58
CA TYR A 130 15.52 -2.23 -10.34
C TYR A 130 14.09 -1.86 -9.94
N ASN A 131 13.79 -1.83 -8.64
CA ASN A 131 12.46 -1.52 -8.15
C ASN A 131 12.04 -0.09 -8.49
N LEU A 132 12.95 0.88 -8.40
CA LEU A 132 12.70 2.26 -8.86
C LEU A 132 12.38 2.31 -10.35
N ARG A 133 13.14 1.59 -11.18
CA ARG A 133 12.90 1.49 -12.62
C ARG A 133 11.52 0.91 -12.92
N VAL A 134 11.13 -0.15 -12.21
CA VAL A 134 9.80 -0.77 -12.38
C VAL A 134 8.68 0.19 -11.95
N MET A 135 8.81 0.82 -10.78
CA MET A 135 7.81 1.75 -10.24
C MET A 135 7.57 2.95 -11.16
N PHE A 136 8.64 3.55 -11.71
CA PHE A 136 8.55 4.86 -12.35
C PHE A 136 8.72 4.87 -13.87
N SER A 137 9.26 3.82 -14.47
CA SER A 137 9.69 3.88 -15.87
C SER A 137 9.43 2.63 -16.71
N TYR A 138 8.96 1.53 -16.12
CA TYR A 138 8.65 0.33 -16.89
C TYR A 138 7.43 0.54 -17.80
N LEU A 139 7.67 0.32 -19.10
CA LEU A 139 6.68 0.40 -20.16
C LEU A 139 6.06 -0.99 -20.41
N PRO A 140 4.83 -1.05 -20.92
CA PRO A 140 4.27 -2.30 -21.42
C PRO A 140 5.01 -2.78 -22.67
N GLU A 141 4.92 -4.08 -22.94
CA GLU A 141 5.32 -4.64 -24.22
C GLU A 141 4.20 -4.44 -25.25
N ILE A 142 4.57 -4.02 -26.46
CA ILE A 142 3.62 -3.74 -27.54
C ILE A 142 3.69 -4.85 -28.58
N HIS A 143 2.60 -5.58 -28.74
CA HIS A 143 2.47 -6.74 -29.63
C HIS A 143 1.35 -6.51 -30.64
N TRP A 144 1.65 -5.75 -31.69
CA TRP A 144 0.70 -5.42 -32.76
C TRP A 144 0.15 -6.69 -33.43
N GLY A 145 -1.15 -6.69 -33.73
CA GLY A 145 -1.84 -7.82 -34.36
C GLY A 145 -2.28 -8.93 -33.41
N SER A 146 -1.96 -8.83 -32.11
CA SER A 146 -2.54 -9.71 -31.09
C SER A 146 -3.88 -9.18 -30.57
N ARG A 147 -4.68 -10.05 -29.94
CA ARG A 147 -5.91 -9.64 -29.23
C ARG A 147 -5.62 -8.62 -28.13
N TRP A 148 -4.41 -8.65 -27.57
CA TRP A 148 -3.96 -7.85 -26.45
C TRP A 148 -2.68 -7.09 -26.81
N PRO A 149 -2.79 -5.99 -27.58
CA PRO A 149 -1.62 -5.31 -28.12
C PRO A 149 -0.74 -4.67 -27.05
N ILE A 150 -1.26 -4.48 -25.84
CA ILE A 150 -0.52 -3.98 -24.68
C ILE A 150 -0.45 -5.13 -23.68
N LEU A 151 0.74 -5.66 -23.44
CA LEU A 151 1.01 -6.67 -22.43
C LEU A 151 1.84 -6.06 -21.30
N PRO A 152 1.56 -6.38 -20.03
CA PRO A 152 2.46 -5.96 -18.98
C PRO A 152 3.80 -6.67 -19.15
N SER A 153 4.90 -5.94 -18.91
CA SER A 153 6.18 -6.62 -18.76
C SER A 153 6.09 -7.58 -17.57
N GLY A 154 6.85 -8.69 -17.58
CA GLY A 154 6.76 -9.71 -16.52
C GLY A 154 6.94 -9.16 -15.08
N ALA A 155 7.58 -8.00 -14.91
CA ALA A 155 7.75 -7.32 -13.62
C ALA A 155 6.66 -6.28 -13.28
N GLY A 156 5.78 -5.94 -14.22
CA GLY A 156 4.70 -4.95 -14.09
C GLY A 156 4.84 -3.76 -15.03
N MET A 157 4.16 -2.67 -14.69
CA MET A 157 4.21 -1.40 -15.41
C MET A 157 4.33 -0.23 -14.42
N SER A 158 4.84 0.90 -14.89
CA SER A 158 4.96 2.10 -14.06
C SER A 158 3.63 2.52 -13.44
N ILE A 159 3.70 2.94 -12.18
CA ILE A 159 2.62 3.55 -11.41
C ILE A 159 1.95 4.69 -12.17
N PHE A 160 2.72 5.55 -12.83
CA PHE A 160 2.19 6.72 -13.52
C PHE A 160 1.54 6.38 -14.87
N LEU A 161 1.85 5.23 -15.45
CA LEU A 161 1.16 4.74 -16.64
C LEU A 161 -0.22 4.20 -16.28
N THR A 162 -0.33 3.40 -15.20
CA THR A 162 -1.61 2.83 -14.80
C THR A 162 -2.47 3.77 -13.97
N THR A 163 -1.84 4.71 -13.26
CA THR A 163 -2.53 5.69 -12.41
C THR A 163 -1.98 7.11 -12.64
N PRO A 164 -2.12 7.68 -13.86
CA PRO A 164 -1.67 9.04 -14.17
C PRO A 164 -2.13 10.16 -13.23
N PRO A 165 -3.34 10.12 -12.62
CA PRO A 165 -3.76 11.14 -11.66
C PRO A 165 -2.80 11.37 -10.49
N LEU A 166 -1.94 10.40 -10.15
CA LEU A 166 -0.96 10.54 -9.08
C LEU A 166 0.08 11.63 -9.33
N ILE A 167 0.24 12.11 -10.57
CA ILE A 167 1.08 13.28 -10.87
C ILE A 167 0.61 14.53 -10.08
N TYR A 168 -0.68 14.59 -9.69
CA TYR A 168 -1.22 15.67 -8.87
C TYR A 168 -0.76 15.65 -7.42
N LEU A 169 -0.03 14.61 -7.00
CA LEU A 169 0.58 14.58 -5.67
C LEU A 169 1.73 15.57 -5.52
N PHE A 170 2.37 15.98 -6.62
CA PHE A 170 3.47 16.96 -6.62
C PHE A 170 2.94 18.40 -6.55
N ARG A 171 2.36 18.75 -5.41
CA ARG A 171 1.74 20.05 -5.14
C ARG A 171 2.07 20.53 -3.73
N ARG A 172 1.74 21.79 -3.45
CA ARG A 172 1.83 22.34 -2.11
C ARG A 172 0.64 21.88 -1.27
N TYR A 173 0.92 21.37 -0.10
CA TYR A 173 -0.09 20.97 0.88
C TYR A 173 -0.17 21.97 2.03
N GLU A 174 -1.32 21.99 2.71
CA GLU A 174 -1.46 22.67 3.99
C GLU A 174 -0.65 21.95 5.08
N ASN A 175 -0.23 22.69 6.11
CA ASN A 175 0.49 22.12 7.23
C ASN A 175 -0.48 21.48 8.24
N LYS A 176 -1.04 20.32 7.87
CA LYS A 176 -1.94 19.52 8.72
C LYS A 176 -1.25 18.23 9.15
N SER A 177 -1.41 17.85 10.42
CA SER A 177 -0.76 16.65 10.98
C SER A 177 -1.10 15.39 10.20
N TRP A 178 -2.34 15.24 9.74
CA TRP A 178 -2.77 14.07 8.96
C TRP A 178 -2.07 13.99 7.59
N ILE A 179 -1.73 15.12 6.96
CA ILE A 179 -0.99 15.16 5.69
C ILE A 179 0.44 14.67 5.91
N ILE A 180 1.06 15.10 7.01
CA ILE A 180 2.38 14.61 7.43
C ILE A 180 2.29 13.09 7.69
N GLY A 181 1.28 12.63 8.42
CA GLY A 181 1.06 11.20 8.66
C GLY A 181 0.88 10.39 7.37
N ALA A 182 0.13 10.92 6.39
CA ALA A 182 -0.07 10.29 5.09
C ALA A 182 1.25 10.15 4.33
N TRP A 183 2.05 11.23 4.22
CA TRP A 183 3.36 11.19 3.58
C TRP A 183 4.35 10.28 4.32
N THR A 184 4.32 10.24 5.65
CA THR A 184 5.13 9.30 6.45
C THR A 184 4.78 7.85 6.13
N THR A 185 3.48 7.52 6.05
CA THR A 185 3.03 6.18 5.64
C THR A 185 3.47 5.84 4.21
N VAL A 186 3.35 6.79 3.27
CA VAL A 186 3.81 6.62 1.88
C VAL A 186 5.31 6.38 1.85
N LEU A 187 6.10 7.16 2.60
CA LEU A 187 7.55 7.04 2.67
C LEU A 187 7.98 5.69 3.25
N PHE A 188 7.38 5.25 4.36
CA PHE A 188 7.73 3.96 4.97
C PHE A 188 7.43 2.78 4.05
N ASN A 189 6.27 2.77 3.41
CA ASN A 189 5.95 1.75 2.42
C ASN A 189 6.87 1.83 1.20
N PHE A 190 7.17 3.03 0.73
CA PHE A 190 8.10 3.22 -0.37
C PHE A 190 9.49 2.65 -0.06
N ILE A 191 10.06 2.96 1.10
CA ILE A 191 11.35 2.42 1.57
C ILE A 191 11.30 0.88 1.60
N LEU A 192 10.23 0.30 2.16
CA LEU A 192 10.08 -1.15 2.20
C LEU A 192 10.02 -1.75 0.79
N LEU A 193 9.24 -1.15 -0.11
CA LEU A 193 9.06 -1.65 -1.47
C LEU A 193 10.29 -1.50 -2.36
N VAL A 194 11.09 -0.44 -2.22
CA VAL A 194 12.34 -0.32 -3.00
C VAL A 194 13.41 -1.29 -2.53
N LEU A 195 13.35 -1.72 -1.26
CA LEU A 195 14.25 -2.74 -0.71
C LEU A 195 13.75 -4.17 -0.96
N TYR A 196 12.48 -4.36 -1.35
CA TYR A 196 11.88 -5.69 -1.38
C TYR A 196 12.32 -6.53 -2.59
N HIS A 197 12.58 -7.81 -2.37
CA HIS A 197 13.10 -8.73 -3.41
C HIS A 197 12.18 -8.97 -4.61
N ASN A 198 10.89 -8.63 -4.51
CA ASN A 198 9.89 -9.02 -5.48
C ASN A 198 9.06 -7.82 -5.95
N THR A 199 9.17 -7.48 -7.24
CA THR A 199 8.35 -6.45 -7.85
C THR A 199 6.98 -6.95 -8.29
N GLY A 200 6.74 -8.26 -8.32
CA GLY A 200 5.55 -8.94 -8.83
C GLY A 200 5.90 -9.86 -10.02
N LYS A 201 4.96 -10.73 -10.39
CA LYS A 201 5.03 -11.56 -11.61
C LYS A 201 3.68 -11.49 -12.33
N ASP A 202 3.72 -11.26 -13.64
CA ASP A 202 2.55 -11.27 -14.54
C ASP A 202 1.41 -10.35 -14.05
N GLN A 203 1.78 -9.14 -13.62
CA GLN A 203 0.85 -8.15 -13.07
C GLN A 203 0.62 -7.00 -14.05
N PHE A 204 -0.61 -6.52 -14.12
CA PHE A 204 -0.93 -5.29 -14.84
C PHE A 204 -0.78 -4.08 -13.91
N GLY A 205 0.18 -3.20 -14.19
CA GLY A 205 0.53 -2.09 -13.30
C GLY A 205 1.46 -2.47 -12.15
N TYR A 206 1.54 -1.59 -11.14
CA TYR A 206 2.36 -1.80 -9.96
C TYR A 206 1.48 -2.10 -8.74
N ARG A 207 1.08 -3.37 -8.56
CA ARG A 207 0.05 -3.76 -7.58
C ARG A 207 0.36 -3.37 -6.13
N TYR A 208 1.64 -3.26 -5.78
CA TYR A 208 2.08 -2.94 -4.42
C TYR A 208 1.71 -1.52 -4.01
N ILE A 209 1.36 -0.63 -4.95
CA ILE A 209 0.81 0.69 -4.62
C ILE A 209 -0.53 0.61 -3.87
N LEU A 210 -1.25 -0.51 -3.99
CA LEU A 210 -2.54 -0.68 -3.33
C LEU A 210 -2.40 -0.60 -1.80
N ASP A 211 -1.27 -1.03 -1.24
CA ASP A 211 -0.98 -0.97 0.20
C ASP A 211 -0.98 0.48 0.73
N VAL A 212 -0.74 1.47 -0.14
CA VAL A 212 -0.75 2.92 0.17
C VAL A 212 -1.87 3.68 -0.54
N LEU A 213 -2.83 3.00 -1.17
CA LEU A 213 -3.87 3.67 -1.96
C LEU A 213 -4.70 4.63 -1.10
N VAL A 214 -5.05 4.24 0.12
CA VAL A 214 -5.87 5.04 1.02
C VAL A 214 -5.23 6.41 1.34
N PRO A 215 -3.97 6.50 1.83
CA PRO A 215 -3.32 7.80 2.02
C PRO A 215 -3.07 8.55 0.70
N LEU A 216 -2.80 7.88 -0.43
CA LEU A 216 -2.61 8.56 -1.71
C LEU A 216 -3.88 9.25 -2.21
N VAL A 217 -5.04 8.58 -2.10
CA VAL A 217 -6.33 9.15 -2.51
C VAL A 217 -6.72 10.32 -1.61
N THR A 218 -6.46 10.26 -0.30
CA THR A 218 -6.75 11.37 0.61
C THR A 218 -5.83 12.57 0.37
N LEU A 219 -4.56 12.34 0.04
CA LEU A 219 -3.63 13.38 -0.40
C LEU A 219 -4.08 14.02 -1.71
N LEU A 220 -4.50 13.24 -2.72
CA LEU A 220 -5.06 13.78 -3.96
C LEU A 220 -6.28 14.67 -3.69
N ALA A 221 -7.20 14.22 -2.83
CA ALA A 221 -8.37 15.00 -2.46
C ALA A 221 -8.00 16.34 -1.80
N ALA A 222 -7.02 16.35 -0.89
CA ALA A 222 -6.54 17.59 -0.28
C ALA A 222 -5.78 18.50 -1.25
N GLY A 223 -5.01 17.94 -2.17
CA GLY A 223 -4.22 18.72 -3.14
C GLY A 223 -5.06 19.39 -4.23
N LEU A 224 -6.22 18.81 -4.59
CA LEU A 224 -7.12 19.36 -5.61
C LEU A 224 -8.08 20.42 -5.06
N GLY A 225 -8.45 20.31 -3.78
CA GLY A 225 -9.44 21.19 -3.17
C GLY A 225 -10.83 21.03 -3.80
N ARG A 226 -11.62 22.11 -3.82
CA ARG A 226 -13.04 22.08 -4.25
C ARG A 226 -13.25 22.08 -5.76
N LYS A 227 -12.29 22.62 -6.54
CA LYS A 227 -12.41 22.75 -7.99
C LYS A 227 -11.51 21.73 -8.67
N ILE A 228 -12.11 20.70 -9.25
CA ILE A 228 -11.38 19.67 -9.97
C ILE A 228 -11.13 20.16 -11.40
N PRO A 229 -9.87 20.26 -11.85
CA PRO A 229 -9.57 20.74 -13.19
C PRO A 229 -9.84 19.65 -14.24
N TRP A 230 -10.26 20.04 -15.45
CA TRP A 230 -10.65 19.11 -16.52
C TRP A 230 -9.53 18.11 -16.87
N HIS A 231 -8.27 18.54 -16.85
CA HIS A 231 -7.12 17.69 -17.16
C HIS A 231 -6.91 16.59 -16.10
N PHE A 232 -7.32 16.81 -14.84
CA PHE A 232 -7.31 15.74 -13.83
C PHE A 232 -8.38 14.69 -14.15
N ILE A 233 -9.59 15.14 -14.52
CA ILE A 233 -10.69 14.25 -14.91
C ILE A 233 -10.28 13.43 -16.14
N PHE A 234 -9.65 14.06 -17.13
CA PHE A 234 -9.12 13.38 -18.31
C PHE A 234 -8.12 12.27 -17.94
N LEU A 235 -7.13 12.57 -17.10
CA LEU A 235 -6.16 11.56 -16.63
C LEU A 235 -6.82 10.45 -15.80
N LEU A 236 -7.87 10.77 -15.04
CA LEU A 236 -8.64 9.80 -14.28
C LEU A 236 -9.40 8.83 -15.21
N ILE A 237 -10.05 9.36 -16.24
CA ILE A 237 -10.73 8.54 -17.27
C ILE A 237 -9.72 7.63 -17.97
N ILE A 238 -8.55 8.15 -18.34
CA ILE A 238 -7.45 7.34 -18.91
C ILE A 238 -7.05 6.22 -17.95
N SER A 239 -6.86 6.53 -16.67
CA SER A 239 -6.54 5.53 -15.65
C SER A 239 -7.59 4.42 -15.58
N ILE A 240 -8.88 4.78 -15.60
CA ILE A 240 -9.99 3.81 -15.59
C ILE A 240 -9.91 2.91 -16.83
N ILE A 241 -9.75 3.48 -18.02
CA ILE A 241 -9.66 2.73 -19.29
C ILE A 241 -8.49 1.75 -19.24
N ILE A 242 -7.30 2.21 -18.83
CA ILE A 242 -6.09 1.38 -18.74
C ILE A 242 -6.28 0.22 -17.76
N ASN A 243 -6.86 0.47 -16.58
CA ASN A 243 -7.08 -0.58 -15.58
C ASN A 243 -8.21 -1.54 -16.00
N LEU A 244 -9.26 -1.08 -16.69
CA LEU A 244 -10.30 -1.96 -17.25
C LEU A 244 -9.74 -2.85 -18.35
N TYR A 245 -8.88 -2.32 -19.23
CA TYR A 245 -8.16 -3.11 -20.20
C TYR A 245 -7.29 -4.17 -19.51
N GLY A 246 -6.53 -3.78 -18.49
CA GLY A 246 -5.69 -4.69 -17.71
C GLY A 246 -6.47 -5.79 -16.99
N ALA A 247 -7.62 -5.44 -16.41
CA ALA A 247 -8.51 -6.41 -15.76
C ALA A 247 -9.09 -7.40 -16.78
N ASN A 248 -9.50 -6.91 -17.95
CA ASN A 248 -10.02 -7.76 -19.02
C ASN A 248 -8.95 -8.70 -19.58
N TRP A 249 -7.74 -8.19 -19.80
CA TRP A 249 -6.57 -8.99 -20.18
C TRP A 249 -6.30 -10.08 -19.14
N PHE A 250 -6.29 -9.74 -17.85
CA PHE A 250 -6.03 -10.72 -16.78
C PHE A 250 -7.08 -11.84 -16.71
N MET A 251 -8.33 -11.57 -17.09
CA MET A 251 -9.42 -12.56 -17.08
C MET A 251 -9.51 -13.39 -18.37
N ASN A 252 -9.14 -12.81 -19.52
CA ASN A 252 -9.46 -13.34 -20.85
C ASN A 252 -8.26 -13.48 -21.79
N GLY A 253 -7.04 -13.21 -21.32
CA GLY A 253 -5.80 -13.25 -22.10
C GLY A 253 -4.81 -14.30 -21.65
#